data_AF-A0A6G3XHI2-F1
#
_entry.id   AF-A0A6G3XHI2-F1
#
_cell.length_a   1.000
_cell.length_b   1.000
_cell.length_c   1.000
_cell.angle_alpha   90.00
_cell.angle_beta   90.00
_cell.angle_gamma   90.00
#
_symmetry.space_group_name_H-M   'P 1'
#
loop_
_entity.id
_entity.type
_entity.pdbx_description
1 polymer ?
#
loop_
_entity_poly.entity_id
_entity_poly.type
_entity_poly.pdbx_seq_one_letter_code
_entity_poly.pdbx_strand_id
1 'polypeptide(L)' 'DLRTGFAKALRGHPRPDAIVILTDGQTPWPTAQPACRTVVGLFPRNHWRSSWDVNNPDHVPRRPPAWARVVEIG' A
#
# COMPACT_ATOMS: atom_id res chain seq x y z
N ASP A 1 7.81 -1.58 -6.25
CA ASP A 1 7.26 -2.39 -5.15
C ASP A 1 7.30 -1.58 -3.86
N LEU A 2 6.22 -1.61 -3.06
CA LEU A 2 6.17 -0.95 -1.77
C LEU A 2 7.24 -1.51 -0.84
N ARG A 3 7.52 -2.82 -0.89
CA ARG A 3 8.61 -3.44 -0.12
C ARG A 3 9.93 -2.68 -0.27
N THR A 4 10.32 -2.38 -1.50
CA THR A 4 11.54 -1.61 -1.81
C THR A 4 11.46 -0.16 -1.32
N GLY A 5 10.30 0.49 -1.50
CA GLY A 5 10.06 1.86 -1.05
C GLY A 5 10.18 2.02 0.47
N PHE A 6 9.52 1.14 1.23
CA PHE A 6 9.64 1.08 2.69
C PHE A 6 11.08 0.86 3.13
N ALA A 7 11.77 -0.13 2.54
CA ALA A 7 13.15 -0.42 2.89
C ALA A 7 14.08 0.79 2.65
N LYS A 8 13.86 1.54 1.57
CA LYS A 8 14.61 2.78 1.30
C LYS A 8 14.29 3.87 2.32
N ALA A 9 13.01 4.12 2.62
CA ALA A 9 12.60 5.14 3.57
C ALA A 9 13.13 4.87 4.99
N LEU A 10 13.04 3.63 5.45
CA LEU A 10 13.49 3.23 6.80
C LEU A 10 15.01 3.29 6.99
N ARG A 11 15.79 3.32 5.89
CA ARG A 11 17.25 3.53 5.92
C ARG A 11 17.65 5.01 5.94
N GLY A 12 16.71 5.93 5.76
CA GLY A 12 16.98 7.37 5.82
C GLY A 12 17.47 7.80 7.20
N HIS A 13 18.28 8.87 7.23
CA HIS A 13 18.66 9.55 8.46
C HIS A 13 18.29 11.04 8.38
N PRO A 14 17.53 11.59 9.35
CA PRO A 14 16.94 10.89 10.50
C PRO A 14 15.93 9.81 10.08
N ARG A 15 15.67 8.84 10.97
CA ARG A 15 14.63 7.83 10.71
C ARG A 15 13.26 8.50 10.66
N PRO A 16 12.36 8.08 9.75
CA PRO A 16 11.05 8.70 9.63
C PRO A 16 10.15 8.36 10.83
N ASP A 17 9.44 9.35 11.35
CA ASP A 17 8.36 9.14 12.33
C ASP A 17 7.09 8.57 11.68
N ALA A 18 6.88 8.89 10.40
CA ALA A 18 5.78 8.40 9.60
C ALA A 18 6.19 8.17 8.13
N ILE A 19 5.57 7.17 7.51
CA ILE A 19 5.62 6.94 6.06
C ILE A 19 4.22 7.13 5.50
N VAL A 20 4.10 7.98 4.48
CA VAL A 20 2.86 8.18 3.72
C VAL A 20 3.02 7.54 2.35
N ILE A 21 2.08 6.67 1.99
CA ILE A 21 2.01 6.00 0.69
C ILE A 21 0.78 6.48 -0.04
N LEU A 22 0.94 6.90 -1.29
CA LEU A 22 -0.17 7.19 -2.20
C LEU A 22 -0.22 6.06 -3.24
N THR A 23 -1.28 5.25 -3.24
CA THR A 23 -1.34 4.03 -4.06
C THR A 23 -2.77 3.63 -4.39
N ASP A 24 -2.92 2.80 -5.42
CA ASP A 24 -4.16 2.08 -5.76
C ASP A 24 -4.26 0.71 -5.06
N GLY A 25 -3.26 0.34 -4.25
CA GLY A 25 -3.22 -0.89 -3.45
C GLY A 25 -2.79 -2.15 -4.22
N GLN A 26 -2.46 -2.06 -5.51
CA GLN A 26 -2.10 -3.25 -6.30
C GLN A 26 -0.65 -3.71 -6.09
N THR A 27 0.22 -2.82 -5.62
CA THR A 27 1.62 -3.15 -5.38
C THR A 27 1.77 -3.98 -4.11
N PRO A 28 2.55 -5.08 -4.10
CA PRO A 28 2.75 -5.92 -2.92
C PRO A 28 3.11 -5.13 -1.65
N TRP A 29 2.37 -5.36 -0.58
CA TRP A 29 2.64 -4.77 0.73
C TRP A 29 3.84 -5.44 1.41
N PRO A 30 4.58 -4.72 2.28
CA PRO A 30 5.48 -5.36 3.22
C PRO A 30 4.70 -6.26 4.19
N THR A 31 5.28 -7.41 4.54
CA THR A 31 4.66 -8.39 5.44
C THR A 31 4.73 -7.97 6.90
N ALA A 32 5.85 -7.36 7.30
CA ALA A 32 6.06 -6.86 8.65
C ALA A 32 5.64 -5.39 8.79
N GLN A 33 5.08 -5.05 9.95
CA GLN A 33 4.79 -3.67 10.30
C GLN A 33 6.11 -2.87 10.45
N PRO A 34 6.24 -1.71 9.78
CA PRO A 34 7.36 -0.80 9.97
C PRO A 34 7.41 -0.24 11.40
N ALA A 35 8.61 0.08 11.90
CA ALA A 35 8.80 0.68 13.23
C ALA A 35 8.33 2.15 13.34
N CYS A 36 7.58 2.66 12.37
CA CYS A 36 7.06 4.01 12.30
C CYS A 36 5.57 3.98 11.93
N ARG A 37 4.86 5.10 12.14
CA ARG A 37 3.47 5.20 11.72
C ARG A 37 3.38 5.05 10.21
N THR A 38 2.34 4.37 9.73
CA THR A 38 2.11 4.25 8.29
C THR A 38 0.72 4.73 7.94
N VAL A 39 0.65 5.66 6.99
CA VAL A 39 -0.58 6.18 6.42
C VAL A 39 -0.64 5.82 4.95
N VAL A 40 -1.72 5.19 4.53
CA VAL A 40 -2.00 4.81 3.15
C VAL A 40 -3.11 5.72 2.63
N GLY A 41 -2.75 6.63 1.74
CA GLY A 41 -3.69 7.28 0.84
C GLY A 41 -4.08 6.32 -0.28
N LEU A 42 -5.29 5.79 -0.22
CA LEU A 42 -5.81 4.81 -1.16
C LEU A 42 -6.72 5.49 -2.18
N PHE A 43 -6.34 5.48 -3.45
CA PHE A 43 -7.20 5.99 -4.52
C PHE A 43 -8.30 4.99 -4.86
N PRO A 44 -9.57 5.41 -4.98
CA PRO A 44 -10.65 4.53 -5.40
C PRO A 44 -10.39 4.05 -6.82
N ARG A 45 -10.56 2.76 -7.04
CA ARG A 45 -10.50 2.19 -8.38
C ARG A 45 -11.88 2.29 -9.01
N ASN A 46 -12.01 3.01 -10.11
CA ASN A 46 -13.21 2.93 -10.95
C ASN A 46 -13.31 1.48 -11.47
N HIS A 47 -14.31 0.78 -10.99
CA HIS A 47 -14.62 -0.64 -11.21
C HIS A 47 -14.68 -1.01 -12.71
N TRP A 48 -14.93 -0.03 -13.59
CA TRP A 48 -14.92 -0.16 -15.05
C TRP A 48 -13.56 -0.58 -15.66
N ARG A 49 -12.42 -0.24 -15.02
CA ARG A 49 -11.09 -0.69 -15.45
C ARG A 49 -10.62 -1.98 -14.76
N SER A 50 -11.41 -2.52 -13.83
CA SER A 50 -11.09 -3.75 -13.09
C SER A 50 -11.40 -5.03 -13.87
N SER A 51 -12.06 -4.93 -15.03
CA SER A 51 -12.46 -6.08 -15.87
C SER A 51 -11.29 -6.91 -16.40
N TRP A 52 -10.07 -6.37 -16.40
CA TRP A 52 -8.88 -7.09 -16.85
C TRP A 52 -8.30 -8.04 -15.78
N ASP A 53 -8.65 -7.89 -14.50
CA ASP A 53 -8.05 -8.63 -13.37
C ASP A 53 -9.05 -9.59 -12.68
N VAL A 54 -10.36 -9.38 -12.85
CA VAL A 54 -11.42 -10.21 -12.22
C VAL A 54 -11.54 -11.61 -12.84
N ASN A 55 -11.05 -11.81 -14.07
CA ASN A 55 -11.06 -13.10 -14.75
C ASN A 55 -9.92 -14.03 -14.30
N ASN A 56 -9.03 -13.59 -13.39
CA ASN A 56 -8.04 -14.45 -12.78
C ASN A 56 -8.61 -15.04 -11.48
N PRO A 57 -8.95 -16.34 -11.42
CA PRO A 57 -9.51 -16.97 -10.23
C PRO A 57 -8.54 -16.98 -9.03
N ASP A 58 -7.25 -16.77 -9.27
CA ASP A 58 -6.23 -16.65 -8.22
C ASP A 58 -6.02 -15.20 -7.73
N HIS A 59 -6.81 -14.24 -8.22
CA HIS A 59 -6.71 -12.84 -7.82
C HIS A 59 -7.23 -12.67 -6.38
N VAL A 60 -6.32 -12.70 -5.40
CA VAL A 60 -6.60 -12.26 -4.04
C VAL A 60 -6.47 -10.73 -3.98
N PRO A 61 -7.55 -9.97 -3.69
CA PRO A 61 -7.45 -8.53 -3.53
C PRO A 61 -6.42 -8.20 -2.46
N ARG A 62 -5.34 -7.48 -2.84
CA ARG A 62 -4.28 -7.05 -1.92
C ARG A 62 -4.76 -5.88 -1.08
N ARG A 63 -5.66 -6.16 -0.13
CA ARG A 63 -6.12 -5.18 0.85
C ARG A 63 -4.92 -4.59 1.60
N PRO A 64 -4.95 -3.29 1.95
CA PRO A 64 -3.95 -2.70 2.83
C PRO A 64 -3.84 -3.51 4.14
N PRO A 65 -2.62 -3.68 4.70
CA PRO A 65 -2.43 -4.38 5.95
C PRO A 65 -3.14 -3.69 7.11
N ALA A 66 -3.67 -4.47 8.06
CA ALA A 66 -4.44 -3.96 9.20
C ALA A 66 -3.66 -2.99 10.12
N TRP A 67 -2.32 -3.05 10.10
CA TRP A 67 -1.46 -2.13 10.86
C TRP A 67 -1.33 -0.74 10.23
N ALA A 68 -1.74 -0.57 8.97
CA ALA A 68 -1.68 0.71 8.29
C ALA A 68 -2.97 1.51 8.53
N ARG A 69 -2.82 2.82 8.74
CA ARG A 69 -3.97 3.73 8.73
C ARG A 69 -4.33 4.02 7.28
N VAL A 70 -5.51 3.60 6.84
CA VAL A 70 -6.00 3.85 5.48
C VAL A 70 -6.86 5.11 5.45
N VAL A 71 -6.61 5.97 4.46
CA VAL A 71 -7.41 7.14 4.12
C VAL A 71 -7.76 7.00 2.65
N GLU A 72 -9.05 6.90 2.33
CA GLU A 72 -9.51 6.93 0.95
C GLU A 72 -9.35 8.36 0.39
N ILE A 73 -8.82 8.46 -0.82
CA ILE A 73 -8.59 9.73 -1.52
C ILE A 73 -9.42 9.73 -2.79
N GLY A 74 -10.61 10.32 -2.73
CA GLY A 74 -11.50 10.48 -3.89
C GLY A 74 -12.93 10.76 -3.48
#